data_AF-A0A917QX33-F1
#
_entry.id   AF-A0A917QX33-F1
#
_cell.length_a   1.000
_cell.length_b   1.000
_cell.length_c   1.000
_cell.angle_alpha   90.00
_cell.angle_beta   90.00
_cell.angle_gamma   90.00
#
_symmetry.space_group_name_H-M   'P 1'
#
loop_
_entity.id
_entity.type
_entity.pdbx_description
1 polymer ?
#
loop_
_entity_poly.entity_id
_entity_poly.type
_entity_poly.pdbx_seq_one_letter_code
_entity_poly.pdbx_strand_id
1 'polypeptide(L)'
;MISTPEPIAEPAVTGVPGPELDYYLILRTEHGSHTHAEGVLVEEFVLTRDHTAVGLDGAGWTVAEGTWWSSAALTRAIRADAALRARLAPVPRPEADAAYRRLSGAGLPGEAALRTHFRDRAGLPGSAPLRFDAPLVPEGFHDTRTYRVLFADDLGAHRLARLGEVWPLTLTPDAAEPRARLLATARRRIGPDVFGWDLRRIGSGAASCLDLTAHLATASDAAVGPLLRELTTTVRLTGLIPVTIERLS
;
A
#
# COMPACT_ATOMS: atom_id res chain seq x y z
N MET A 1 -39.83 12.03 -30.35
CA MET A 1 -38.42 11.67 -30.61
C MET A 1 -37.67 11.93 -29.33
N ILE A 2 -37.30 10.86 -28.61
CA ILE A 2 -36.59 10.92 -27.34
C ILE A 2 -35.10 10.86 -27.68
N SER A 3 -34.36 11.92 -27.40
CA SER A 3 -32.91 11.97 -27.59
C SER A 3 -32.23 11.02 -26.60
N THR A 4 -31.53 10.03 -27.14
CA THR A 4 -30.61 9.16 -26.41
C THR A 4 -29.40 9.99 -25.98
N PRO A 5 -29.01 10.02 -24.68
CA PRO A 5 -27.76 10.65 -24.29
C PRO A 5 -26.57 9.81 -24.74
N GLU A 6 -25.59 10.50 -25.31
CA GLU A 6 -24.31 9.99 -25.80
C GLU A 6 -23.46 9.44 -24.64
N PRO A 7 -22.82 8.26 -24.79
CA PRO A 7 -22.00 7.70 -23.72
C PRO A 7 -20.73 8.54 -23.52
N ILE A 8 -20.52 8.99 -22.27
CA ILE A 8 -19.28 9.64 -21.83
C ILE A 8 -18.16 8.61 -21.99
N ALA A 9 -17.21 8.88 -22.88
CA ALA A 9 -16.03 8.07 -23.06
C ALA A 9 -15.19 8.09 -21.77
N GLU A 10 -15.07 6.93 -21.12
CA GLU A 10 -14.11 6.72 -20.03
C GLU A 10 -12.68 6.80 -20.59
N PRO A 11 -11.77 7.54 -19.94
CA PRO A 11 -10.38 7.57 -20.37
C PRO A 11 -9.76 6.19 -20.15
N ALA A 12 -9.32 5.56 -21.24
CA ALA A 12 -8.52 4.35 -21.20
C ALA A 12 -7.23 4.62 -20.42
N VAL A 13 -7.06 3.95 -19.28
CA VAL A 13 -5.83 3.96 -18.49
C VAL A 13 -4.77 3.18 -19.29
N THR A 14 -4.09 3.87 -20.19
CA THR A 14 -2.81 3.43 -20.75
C THR A 14 -1.70 3.91 -19.82
N GLY A 15 -1.63 3.29 -18.63
CA GLY A 15 -0.61 3.59 -17.65
C GLY A 15 0.71 2.91 -18.02
N VAL A 16 1.75 3.69 -18.28
CA VAL A 16 3.12 3.22 -18.04
C VAL A 16 3.13 2.63 -16.63
N PRO A 17 3.63 1.40 -16.40
CA PRO A 17 3.62 0.82 -15.06
C PRO A 17 4.37 1.78 -14.12
N GLY A 18 3.65 2.27 -13.10
CA GLY A 18 4.25 3.08 -12.05
C GLY A 18 5.34 2.31 -11.30
N PRO A 19 6.14 2.98 -10.48
CA PRO A 19 7.21 2.32 -9.72
C PRO A 19 6.66 1.16 -8.87
N GLU A 20 7.26 -0.02 -9.01
CA GLU A 20 6.84 -1.22 -8.28
C GLU A 20 7.36 -1.24 -6.84
N LEU A 21 8.45 -0.52 -6.57
CA LEU A 21 9.05 -0.41 -5.24
C LEU A 21 8.36 0.64 -4.37
N ASP A 22 8.36 0.37 -3.07
CA ASP A 22 7.95 1.30 -2.03
C ASP A 22 9.15 2.08 -1.50
N TYR A 23 9.13 3.39 -1.71
CA TYR A 23 10.18 4.31 -1.27
C TYR A 23 9.84 5.02 0.05
N TYR A 24 10.83 5.11 0.92
CA TYR A 24 10.77 5.84 2.19
C TYR A 24 12.04 6.68 2.36
N LEU A 25 11.89 7.89 2.90
CA LEU A 25 13.01 8.66 3.42
C LEU A 25 13.27 8.24 4.87
N ILE A 26 14.54 7.99 5.19
CA ILE A 26 14.99 7.82 6.57
C ILE A 26 15.29 9.22 7.10
N LEU A 27 14.59 9.62 8.15
CA LEU A 27 14.72 10.93 8.77
C LEU A 27 15.66 10.88 9.96
N ARG A 28 16.54 11.87 10.03
CA ARG A 28 17.37 12.13 11.21
C ARG A 28 16.50 12.63 12.35
N THR A 29 16.85 12.26 13.57
CA THR A 29 16.21 12.80 14.77
C THR A 29 17.11 13.89 15.33
N GLU A 30 16.69 15.15 15.27
CA GLU A 30 17.42 16.28 15.88
C GLU A 30 16.54 16.97 16.92
N HIS A 31 16.97 16.97 18.18
CA HIS A 31 16.31 17.69 19.29
C HIS A 31 14.76 17.55 19.33
N GLY A 32 14.25 16.34 19.04
CA GLY A 32 12.80 16.06 19.08
C GLY A 32 12.02 16.45 17.81
N SER A 33 12.69 16.90 16.75
CA SER A 33 12.08 17.16 15.43
C SER A 33 12.77 16.34 14.33
N HIS A 34 11.98 15.86 13.38
CA HIS A 34 12.45 15.13 12.19
C HIS A 34 12.43 16.07 10.99
N THR A 35 13.54 16.75 10.70
CA THR A 35 13.57 17.81 9.68
C THR A 35 14.40 17.47 8.43
N HIS A 36 15.34 16.53 8.52
CA HIS A 36 16.25 16.23 7.41
C HIS A 36 16.33 14.73 7.11
N ALA A 37 16.23 14.38 5.82
CA ALA A 37 16.48 13.03 5.34
C ALA A 37 17.98 12.71 5.43
N GLU A 38 18.33 11.54 5.95
CA GLU A 38 19.70 11.01 6.05
C GLU A 38 19.92 9.76 5.18
N GLY A 39 18.85 9.24 4.58
CA GLY A 39 18.90 8.04 3.76
C GLY A 39 17.60 7.74 3.03
N VAL A 40 17.63 6.65 2.26
CA VAL A 40 16.50 6.10 1.52
C VAL A 40 16.38 4.62 1.86
N LEU A 41 15.15 4.18 2.10
CA LEU A 41 14.78 2.77 2.21
C LEU A 41 13.84 2.44 1.05
N VAL A 42 14.06 1.30 0.41
CA VAL A 42 13.18 0.75 -0.61
C VAL A 42 12.72 -0.64 -0.22
N GLU A 43 11.43 -0.94 -0.41
CA GLU A 43 10.83 -2.23 -0.09
C GLU A 43 10.00 -2.77 -1.27
N GLU A 44 9.87 -4.09 -1.36
CA GLU A 44 9.05 -4.80 -2.35
C GLU A 44 8.36 -6.00 -1.71
N PHE A 45 7.02 -6.05 -1.79
CA PHE A 45 6.31 -7.26 -1.43
C PHE A 45 6.56 -8.36 -2.46
N VAL A 46 6.89 -9.53 -1.95
CA VAL A 46 6.98 -10.75 -2.75
C VAL A 46 5.62 -11.42 -2.71
N LEU A 47 4.94 -11.43 -3.85
CA LEU A 47 3.58 -11.92 -3.95
C LEU A 47 3.52 -13.31 -4.61
N THR A 48 2.56 -14.12 -4.17
CA THR A 48 2.11 -15.32 -4.89
C THR A 48 1.25 -14.94 -6.10
N ARG A 49 0.89 -15.94 -6.91
CA ARG A 49 0.02 -15.74 -8.09
C ARG A 49 -1.35 -15.17 -7.74
N ASP A 50 -1.86 -15.46 -6.54
CA ASP A 50 -3.12 -14.93 -6.03
C ASP A 50 -2.93 -13.62 -5.24
N HIS A 51 -1.82 -12.91 -5.43
CA HIS A 51 -1.53 -11.60 -4.83
C HIS A 51 -1.39 -11.58 -3.30
N THR A 52 -1.22 -12.73 -2.65
CA THR A 52 -0.88 -12.81 -1.22
C THR A 52 0.61 -12.56 -1.01
N ALA A 53 0.97 -11.79 0.01
CA ALA A 53 2.36 -11.54 0.38
C ALA A 53 2.96 -12.75 1.12
N VAL A 54 4.09 -13.25 0.63
CA VAL A 54 4.88 -14.33 1.26
C VAL A 54 6.20 -13.83 1.82
N GLY A 55 6.57 -12.61 1.49
CA GLY A 55 7.75 -11.98 2.02
C GLY A 55 7.84 -10.52 1.61
N LEU A 56 8.89 -9.91 2.12
CA LEU A 56 9.24 -8.53 1.86
C LEU A 56 10.74 -8.43 1.68
N ASP A 57 11.14 -7.95 0.52
CA ASP A 57 12.52 -7.69 0.17
C ASP A 57 12.76 -6.18 0.34
N GLY A 58 13.99 -5.79 0.69
CA GLY A 58 14.30 -4.37 0.88
C GLY A 58 15.78 -4.06 0.88
N ALA A 59 16.09 -2.80 0.56
CA ALA A 59 17.44 -2.26 0.64
C ALA A 59 17.42 -0.84 1.20
N GLY A 60 18.42 -0.54 2.01
CA GLY A 60 18.65 0.79 2.56
C GLY A 60 19.93 1.42 2.01
N TRP A 61 19.96 2.74 2.07
CA TRP A 61 21.15 3.55 1.83
C TRP A 61 21.13 4.73 2.79
N THR A 62 22.27 5.07 3.38
CA THR A 62 22.43 6.25 4.24
C THR A 62 23.69 7.01 3.86
N VAL A 63 23.73 8.31 4.19
CA VAL A 63 24.93 9.14 3.98
C VAL A 63 26.14 8.57 4.72
N ALA A 64 25.94 8.02 5.92
CA ALA A 64 27.01 7.50 6.76
C ALA A 64 27.71 6.28 6.14
N GLU A 65 26.94 5.39 5.50
CA GLU A 65 27.49 4.18 4.88
C GLU A 65 27.89 4.37 3.43
N GLY A 66 27.25 5.32 2.72
CA GLY A 66 27.52 5.63 1.32
C GLY A 66 27.23 4.49 0.34
N THR A 67 26.77 3.33 0.82
CA THR A 67 26.55 2.11 0.02
C THR A 67 25.17 1.51 0.32
N TRP A 68 24.63 0.79 -0.65
CA TRP A 68 23.36 0.08 -0.50
C TRP A 68 23.56 -1.23 0.25
N TRP A 69 22.71 -1.48 1.23
CA TRP A 69 22.72 -2.65 2.09
C TRP A 69 21.34 -3.31 2.13
N SER A 70 21.32 -4.60 2.47
CA SER A 70 20.08 -5.39 2.50
C SER A 70 19.34 -5.20 3.82
N SER A 71 18.03 -4.92 3.76
CA SER A 71 17.32 -4.31 4.89
C SER A 71 16.33 -5.17 5.65
N ALA A 72 16.33 -6.50 5.53
CA ALA A 72 15.27 -7.31 6.14
C ALA A 72 15.12 -7.09 7.67
N ALA A 73 16.22 -6.87 8.39
CA ALA A 73 16.17 -6.54 9.81
C ALA A 73 15.46 -5.21 10.09
N LEU A 74 15.82 -4.13 9.36
CA LEU A 74 15.16 -2.83 9.49
C LEU A 74 13.69 -2.90 9.08
N THR A 75 13.41 -3.57 7.97
CA THR A 75 12.07 -3.84 7.45
C THR A 75 11.17 -4.53 8.49
N ARG A 76 11.67 -5.49 9.25
CA ARG A 76 10.92 -6.08 10.38
C ARG A 76 10.76 -5.09 11.53
N ALA A 77 11.84 -4.39 11.88
CA ALA A 77 11.86 -3.48 13.02
C ALA A 77 10.85 -2.32 12.88
N ILE A 78 10.73 -1.70 11.70
CA ILE A 78 9.80 -0.58 11.47
C ILE A 78 8.32 -0.97 11.56
N ARG A 79 8.01 -2.27 11.42
CA ARG A 79 6.65 -2.79 11.57
C ARG A 79 6.32 -3.06 13.05
N ALA A 80 7.32 -3.41 13.86
CA ALA A 80 7.16 -3.71 15.29
C ALA A 80 7.33 -2.47 16.20
N ASP A 81 8.17 -1.51 15.83
CA ASP A 81 8.56 -0.38 16.67
C ASP A 81 8.03 0.95 16.11
N ALA A 82 7.17 1.62 16.89
CA ALA A 82 6.57 2.89 16.52
C ALA A 82 7.59 4.05 16.46
N ALA A 83 8.65 4.03 17.28
CA ALA A 83 9.69 5.06 17.28
C ALA A 83 10.57 4.94 16.03
N LEU A 84 10.90 3.71 15.60
CA LEU A 84 11.59 3.51 14.31
C LEU A 84 10.71 3.89 13.14
N ARG A 85 9.40 3.56 13.19
CA ARG A 85 8.44 3.95 12.16
C ARG A 85 8.30 5.47 12.04
N ALA A 86 8.30 6.20 13.15
CA ALA A 86 8.20 7.66 13.16
C ALA A 86 9.36 8.36 12.42
N ARG A 87 10.49 7.67 12.23
CA ARG A 87 11.63 8.15 11.44
C ARG A 87 11.48 7.93 9.95
N LEU A 88 10.42 7.28 9.48
CA LEU A 88 10.20 7.04 8.06
C LEU A 88 9.13 7.96 7.51
N ALA A 89 9.43 8.60 6.39
CA ALA A 89 8.44 9.29 5.57
C ALA A 89 8.25 8.52 4.25
N PRO A 90 7.10 7.87 4.04
CA PRO A 90 6.77 7.27 2.74
C PRO A 90 6.68 8.36 1.68
N VAL A 91 7.33 8.15 0.55
CA VAL A 91 7.40 9.13 -0.55
C VAL A 91 7.21 8.45 -1.91
N PRO A 92 6.75 9.19 -2.93
CA PRO A 92 6.82 8.71 -4.29
C PRO A 92 8.28 8.69 -4.79
N ARG A 93 8.55 7.87 -5.81
CA ARG A 93 9.90 7.69 -6.35
C ARG A 93 10.60 9.01 -6.77
N PRO A 94 9.94 9.99 -7.42
CA PRO A 94 10.58 11.24 -7.78
C PRO A 94 11.12 12.03 -6.57
N GLU A 95 10.42 11.97 -5.44
CA GLU A 95 10.87 12.62 -4.20
C GLU A 95 12.04 11.87 -3.56
N ALA A 96 12.02 10.53 -3.60
CA ALA A 96 13.15 9.71 -3.18
C ALA A 96 14.40 9.97 -4.03
N ASP A 97 14.24 10.09 -5.36
CA ASP A 97 15.32 10.44 -6.28
C ASP A 97 15.87 11.84 -6.01
N ALA A 98 15.00 12.83 -5.79
CA ALA A 98 15.42 14.18 -5.44
C ALA A 98 16.18 14.22 -4.11
N ALA A 99 15.74 13.46 -3.10
CA ALA A 99 16.44 13.35 -1.82
C ALA A 99 17.79 12.63 -1.98
N TYR A 100 17.82 11.49 -2.65
CA TYR A 100 19.04 10.73 -2.92
C TYR A 100 20.07 11.56 -3.67
N ARG A 101 19.65 12.36 -4.66
CA ARG A 101 20.53 13.27 -5.41
C ARG A 101 21.13 14.36 -4.55
N ARG A 102 20.34 14.94 -3.63
CA ARG A 102 20.86 15.94 -2.68
C ARG A 102 21.88 15.34 -1.70
N LEU A 103 21.70 14.08 -1.31
CA LEU A 103 22.53 13.42 -0.31
C LEU A 103 23.82 12.79 -0.89
N SER A 104 23.73 12.18 -2.07
CA SER A 104 24.83 11.42 -2.69
C SER A 104 25.54 12.17 -3.83
N GLY A 105 24.90 13.20 -4.40
CA GLY A 105 25.33 13.85 -5.65
C GLY A 105 25.00 13.05 -6.93
N ALA A 106 24.42 11.84 -6.81
CA ALA A 106 24.10 10.97 -7.93
C ALA A 106 22.58 10.76 -8.11
N GLY A 107 22.15 10.32 -9.29
CA GLY A 107 20.76 9.90 -9.51
C GLY A 107 20.45 8.58 -8.80
N LEU A 108 19.19 8.41 -8.35
CA LEU A 108 18.76 7.16 -7.74
C LEU A 108 18.85 6.01 -8.76
N PRO A 109 19.42 4.85 -8.38
CA PRO A 109 19.49 3.70 -9.27
C PRO A 109 18.10 3.26 -9.79
N GLY A 110 18.09 2.65 -10.98
CA GLY A 110 16.89 2.01 -11.51
C GLY A 110 16.40 0.86 -10.61
N GLU A 111 15.10 0.55 -10.64
CA GLU A 111 14.51 -0.52 -9.80
C GLU A 111 15.17 -1.88 -10.01
N ALA A 112 15.53 -2.23 -11.25
CA ALA A 112 16.29 -3.45 -11.54
C ALA A 112 17.65 -3.48 -10.83
N ALA A 113 18.35 -2.34 -10.73
CA ALA A 113 19.61 -2.23 -10.00
C ALA A 113 19.38 -2.28 -8.48
N LEU A 114 18.33 -1.61 -7.97
CA LEU A 114 17.96 -1.63 -6.56
C LEU A 114 17.68 -3.06 -6.06
N ARG A 115 16.98 -3.87 -6.87
CA ARG A 115 16.70 -5.28 -6.57
C ARG A 115 17.96 -6.14 -6.42
N THR A 116 19.09 -5.77 -7.01
CA THR A 116 20.36 -6.50 -6.80
C THR A 116 20.90 -6.37 -5.38
N HIS A 117 20.40 -5.40 -4.60
CA HIS A 117 20.74 -5.20 -3.19
C HIS A 117 19.81 -5.96 -2.23
N PHE A 118 18.76 -6.61 -2.73
CA PHE A 118 17.86 -7.46 -1.93
C PHE A 118 18.53 -8.80 -1.68
N ARG A 119 19.37 -8.85 -0.65
CA ARG A 119 20.17 -10.05 -0.31
C ARG A 119 19.53 -10.90 0.77
N ASP A 120 18.65 -10.32 1.58
CA ASP A 120 17.91 -11.01 2.64
C ASP A 120 16.41 -10.67 2.57
N ARG A 121 15.59 -11.72 2.74
CA ARG A 121 14.13 -11.63 2.71
C ARG A 121 13.56 -11.65 4.12
N ALA A 122 12.64 -10.74 4.42
CA ALA A 122 11.75 -10.88 5.57
C ALA A 122 10.58 -11.78 5.18
N GLY A 123 10.60 -13.04 5.64
CA GLY A 123 9.47 -13.95 5.44
C GLY A 123 8.22 -13.46 6.16
N LEU A 124 7.06 -13.53 5.50
CA LEU A 124 5.77 -13.26 6.09
C LEU A 124 5.03 -14.58 6.30
N PRO A 125 4.41 -14.81 7.47
CA PRO A 125 3.69 -16.05 7.74
C PRO A 125 2.50 -16.16 6.78
N GLY A 126 2.54 -17.13 5.88
CA GLY A 126 1.38 -17.49 5.08
C GLY A 126 0.40 -18.29 5.95
N SER A 127 -0.82 -17.78 6.11
CA SER A 127 -1.93 -18.54 6.67
C SER A 127 -2.95 -18.78 5.58
N ALA A 128 -3.38 -20.03 5.40
CA ALA A 128 -4.53 -20.29 4.54
C ALA A 128 -5.73 -19.55 5.13
N PRO A 129 -6.54 -18.85 4.32
CA PRO A 129 -7.72 -18.16 4.82
C PRO A 129 -8.62 -19.10 5.62
N LEU A 130 -8.94 -18.72 6.85
CA LEU A 130 -9.94 -19.39 7.66
C LEU A 130 -11.32 -19.10 7.06
N ARG A 131 -11.80 -20.02 6.23
CA ARG A 131 -13.14 -19.96 5.65
C ARG A 131 -14.12 -20.62 6.61
N PHE A 132 -14.98 -19.80 7.21
CA PHE A 132 -16.09 -20.30 8.02
C PHE A 132 -17.29 -20.70 7.17
N ASP A 133 -17.46 -20.08 5.99
CA ASP A 133 -18.53 -20.35 5.03
C ASP A 133 -18.02 -20.35 3.58
N ALA A 134 -18.82 -20.92 2.66
CA ALA A 134 -18.56 -20.79 1.23
C ALA A 134 -18.75 -19.33 0.78
N PRO A 135 -17.87 -18.77 -0.09
CA PRO A 135 -18.02 -17.40 -0.56
C PRO A 135 -19.36 -17.22 -1.27
N LEU A 136 -20.16 -16.26 -0.82
CA LEU A 136 -21.36 -15.85 -1.55
C LEU A 136 -20.93 -15.11 -2.81
N VAL A 137 -20.92 -15.80 -3.94
CA VAL A 137 -20.69 -15.20 -5.25
C VAL A 137 -22.01 -14.59 -5.73
N PRO A 138 -22.11 -13.26 -5.91
CA PRO A 138 -23.34 -12.65 -6.39
C PRO A 138 -23.67 -13.11 -7.81
N GLU A 139 -24.96 -13.09 -8.16
CA GLU A 139 -25.42 -13.44 -9.51
C GLU A 139 -24.71 -12.59 -10.58
N GLY A 140 -24.27 -13.23 -11.66
CA GLY A 140 -23.54 -12.59 -12.74
C GLY A 140 -22.02 -12.51 -12.55
N PHE A 141 -21.48 -13.03 -11.43
CA PHE A 141 -20.04 -13.14 -11.20
C PHE A 141 -19.58 -14.60 -11.16
N HIS A 142 -18.35 -14.83 -11.60
CA HIS A 142 -17.68 -16.14 -11.56
C HIS A 142 -17.10 -16.42 -10.18
N ASP A 143 -16.50 -15.41 -9.54
CA ASP A 143 -15.81 -15.57 -8.25
C ASP A 143 -15.93 -14.30 -7.41
N THR A 144 -15.78 -14.44 -6.09
CA THR A 144 -15.67 -13.32 -5.16
C THR A 144 -14.50 -13.57 -4.21
N ARG A 145 -13.55 -12.65 -4.22
CA ARG A 145 -12.32 -12.71 -3.43
C ARG A 145 -12.21 -11.51 -2.54
N THR A 146 -11.75 -11.72 -1.32
CA THR A 146 -11.46 -10.64 -0.38
C THR A 146 -9.98 -10.63 -0.06
N TYR A 147 -9.36 -9.47 -0.19
CA TYR A 147 -7.97 -9.21 0.17
C TYR A 147 -7.92 -8.24 1.33
N ARG A 148 -6.94 -8.39 2.21
CA ARG A 148 -6.66 -7.48 3.31
C ARG A 148 -5.24 -6.98 3.21
N VAL A 149 -5.07 -5.67 3.13
CA VAL A 149 -3.78 -5.02 3.34
C VAL A 149 -3.74 -4.51 4.77
N LEU A 150 -2.81 -5.04 5.57
CA LEU A 150 -2.58 -4.56 6.93
C LEU A 150 -1.58 -3.42 6.90
N PHE A 151 -1.82 -2.39 7.70
CA PHE A 151 -0.91 -1.27 7.90
C PHE A 151 -0.56 -1.15 9.38
N ALA A 152 0.71 -0.89 9.67
CA ALA A 152 1.14 -0.54 11.01
C ALA A 152 0.75 0.90 11.30
N ASP A 153 0.22 1.14 12.51
CA ASP A 153 -0.29 2.44 13.01
C ASP A 153 -1.76 2.76 12.65
N ASP A 154 -2.30 3.78 13.32
CA ASP A 154 -3.66 4.28 13.09
C ASP A 154 -3.75 5.23 11.90
N LEU A 155 -4.86 5.14 11.19
CA LEU A 155 -5.30 6.18 10.26
C LEU A 155 -6.09 7.25 11.02
N GLY A 156 -5.38 8.05 11.82
CA GLY A 156 -5.98 9.15 12.57
C GLY A 156 -6.62 10.22 11.67
N ALA A 157 -7.46 11.08 12.26
CA ALA A 157 -8.30 12.05 11.54
C ALA A 157 -7.55 12.90 10.49
N HIS A 158 -6.33 13.34 10.79
CA HIS A 158 -5.53 14.13 9.83
C HIS A 158 -5.08 13.30 8.60
N ARG A 159 -4.66 12.04 8.80
CA ARG A 159 -4.30 11.15 7.69
C ARG A 159 -5.53 10.80 6.85
N LEU A 160 -6.67 10.56 7.51
CA LEU A 160 -7.94 10.28 6.85
C LEU A 160 -8.44 11.48 6.02
N ALA A 161 -8.33 12.71 6.53
CA ALA A 161 -8.69 13.92 5.79
C ALA A 161 -7.85 14.07 4.51
N ARG A 162 -6.53 13.93 4.61
CA ARG A 162 -5.62 13.94 3.45
C ARG A 162 -5.97 12.85 2.43
N LEU A 163 -6.35 11.68 2.91
CA LEU A 163 -6.74 10.58 2.04
C LEU A 163 -8.02 10.89 1.26
N GLY A 164 -9.01 11.53 1.89
CA GLY A 164 -10.25 11.96 1.23
C GLY A 164 -10.07 13.03 0.16
N GLU A 165 -8.98 13.81 0.21
CA GLU A 165 -8.64 14.80 -0.83
C GLU A 165 -8.10 14.15 -2.11
N VAL A 166 -7.38 13.03 -1.98
CA VAL A 166 -6.65 12.40 -3.09
C VAL A 166 -7.31 11.14 -3.63
N TRP A 167 -8.22 10.53 -2.85
CA TRP A 167 -8.80 9.24 -3.18
C TRP A 167 -10.33 9.30 -3.01
N PRO A 168 -11.13 9.02 -4.07
CA PRO A 168 -12.58 9.13 -4.01
C PRO A 168 -13.16 8.06 -3.09
N LEU A 169 -13.31 8.44 -1.82
CA LEU A 169 -13.82 7.64 -0.72
C LEU A 169 -15.05 8.31 -0.12
N THR A 170 -16.01 7.51 0.30
CA THR A 170 -17.10 7.98 1.15
C THR A 170 -16.72 7.71 2.60
N LEU A 171 -16.42 8.77 3.34
CA LEU A 171 -16.18 8.69 4.79
C LEU A 171 -17.47 8.29 5.50
N THR A 172 -17.36 7.45 6.54
CA THR A 172 -18.51 7.17 7.40
C THR A 172 -18.79 8.39 8.30
N PRO A 173 -20.04 8.61 8.74
CA PRO A 173 -20.38 9.77 9.58
C PRO A 173 -19.58 9.84 10.88
N ASP A 174 -19.21 8.69 11.43
CA ASP A 174 -18.47 8.49 12.67
C ASP A 174 -16.95 8.36 12.48
N ALA A 175 -16.41 8.51 11.27
CA ALA A 175 -15.01 8.18 10.97
C ALA A 175 -13.98 8.96 11.79
N ALA A 176 -14.32 10.15 12.27
CA ALA A 176 -13.48 10.95 13.16
C ALA A 176 -13.44 10.43 14.61
N GLU A 177 -14.38 9.58 15.00
CA GLU A 177 -14.45 9.04 16.35
C GLU A 177 -13.36 7.98 16.58
N PRO A 178 -12.69 7.98 17.74
CA PRO A 178 -11.66 6.98 18.05
C PRO A 178 -12.17 5.53 18.08
N ARG A 179 -13.48 5.34 18.31
CA ARG A 179 -14.11 4.02 18.38
C ARG A 179 -14.63 3.51 17.03
N ALA A 180 -14.72 4.37 16.02
CA ALA A 180 -15.16 3.97 14.70
C ALA A 180 -14.24 2.89 14.13
N ARG A 181 -14.86 1.83 13.63
CA ARG A 181 -14.18 0.65 13.07
C ARG A 181 -14.09 0.71 11.56
N LEU A 182 -15.14 1.16 10.90
CA LEU A 182 -15.16 1.51 9.49
C LEU A 182 -14.94 3.02 9.40
N LEU A 183 -13.99 3.45 8.58
CA LEU A 183 -13.62 4.85 8.41
C LEU A 183 -14.09 5.37 7.05
N ALA A 184 -13.98 4.54 6.03
CA ALA A 184 -14.35 4.89 4.67
C ALA A 184 -14.70 3.65 3.85
N THR A 185 -15.50 3.85 2.82
CA THR A 185 -15.80 2.84 1.81
C THR A 185 -15.74 3.46 0.41
N ALA A 186 -15.38 2.67 -0.59
CA ALA A 186 -15.57 3.05 -1.98
C ALA A 186 -15.76 1.83 -2.88
N ARG A 187 -16.19 2.12 -4.10
CA ARG A 187 -16.46 1.13 -5.13
C ARG A 187 -15.96 1.61 -6.48
N ARG A 188 -15.47 0.69 -7.29
CA ARG A 188 -15.01 0.94 -8.66
C ARG A 188 -15.38 -0.23 -9.55
N ARG A 189 -15.71 0.08 -10.81
CA ARG A 189 -15.86 -0.92 -11.85
C ARG A 189 -14.64 -0.86 -12.78
N ILE A 190 -14.09 -2.01 -13.16
CA ILE A 190 -13.00 -2.10 -14.15
C ILE A 190 -13.41 -3.18 -15.14
N GLY A 191 -13.82 -2.78 -16.34
CA GLY A 191 -14.44 -3.70 -17.29
C GLY A 191 -15.68 -4.37 -16.67
N PRO A 192 -15.79 -5.72 -16.75
CA PRO A 192 -16.94 -6.42 -16.19
C PRO A 192 -16.84 -6.62 -14.67
N ASP A 193 -15.64 -6.50 -14.09
CA ASP A 193 -15.37 -6.75 -12.67
C ASP A 193 -15.78 -5.57 -11.79
N VAL A 194 -16.18 -5.88 -10.56
CA VAL A 194 -16.59 -4.89 -9.56
C VAL A 194 -15.74 -5.02 -8.32
N PHE A 195 -15.17 -3.90 -7.89
CA PHE A 195 -14.33 -3.80 -6.71
C PHE A 195 -14.98 -2.89 -5.69
N GLY A 196 -15.08 -3.34 -4.45
CA GLY A 196 -15.42 -2.50 -3.29
C GLY A 196 -14.32 -2.60 -2.26
N TRP A 197 -14.03 -1.54 -1.53
CA TRP A 197 -13.07 -1.62 -0.44
C TRP A 197 -13.47 -0.78 0.75
N ASP A 198 -13.12 -1.29 1.92
CA ASP A 198 -13.36 -0.68 3.21
C ASP A 198 -12.04 -0.37 3.89
N LEU A 199 -11.95 0.82 4.47
CA LEU A 199 -10.82 1.26 5.29
C LEU A 199 -11.22 1.21 6.74
N ARG A 200 -10.47 0.46 7.56
CA ARG A 200 -10.88 0.10 8.92
C ARG A 200 -9.76 0.29 9.92
N ARG A 201 -10.16 0.57 11.17
CA ARG A 201 -9.27 0.59 12.34
C ARG A 201 -9.30 -0.76 13.04
N ILE A 202 -8.14 -1.33 13.34
CA ILE A 202 -7.99 -2.59 14.08
C ILE A 202 -7.58 -2.32 15.54
N GLY A 203 -8.20 -3.05 16.48
CA GLY A 203 -7.84 -3.01 17.89
C GLY A 203 -8.05 -1.63 18.53
N SER A 204 -7.24 -1.21 19.49
CA SER A 204 -7.35 0.13 20.11
C SER A 204 -6.68 1.25 19.28
N GLY A 205 -6.63 1.12 17.95
CA GLY A 205 -5.92 2.06 17.08
C GLY A 205 -4.43 1.75 16.94
N ALA A 206 -4.02 0.50 17.08
CA ALA A 206 -2.62 0.09 16.89
C ALA A 206 -2.29 -0.21 15.42
N ALA A 207 -3.31 -0.47 14.59
CA ALA A 207 -3.18 -0.84 13.20
C ALA A 207 -4.44 -0.43 12.43
N SER A 208 -4.30 -0.34 11.12
CA SER A 208 -5.38 -0.10 10.18
C SER A 208 -5.38 -1.17 9.09
N CYS A 209 -6.50 -1.39 8.44
CA CYS A 209 -6.56 -2.29 7.30
C CYS A 209 -7.41 -1.74 6.16
N LEU A 210 -7.04 -2.16 4.96
CA LEU A 210 -7.84 -2.01 3.75
C LEU A 210 -8.34 -3.38 3.34
N ASP A 211 -9.66 -3.56 3.34
CA ASP A 211 -10.32 -4.78 2.90
C ASP A 211 -10.85 -4.57 1.49
N LEU A 212 -10.24 -5.18 0.48
CA LEU A 212 -10.68 -5.14 -0.92
C LEU A 212 -11.53 -6.38 -1.21
N THR A 213 -12.78 -6.18 -1.60
CA THR A 213 -13.64 -7.22 -2.18
C THR A 213 -13.68 -7.07 -3.70
N ALA A 214 -13.29 -8.14 -4.40
CA ALA A 214 -13.30 -8.24 -5.85
C ALA A 214 -14.37 -9.25 -6.28
N HIS A 215 -15.40 -8.77 -6.97
CA HIS A 215 -16.35 -9.61 -7.70
C HIS A 215 -15.87 -9.73 -9.14
N LEU A 216 -15.38 -10.91 -9.50
CA LEU A 216 -14.77 -11.19 -10.80
C LEU A 216 -15.81 -11.81 -11.72
N ALA A 217 -16.02 -11.20 -12.89
CA ALA A 217 -17.00 -11.67 -13.86
C ALA A 217 -16.50 -12.90 -14.64
N THR A 218 -15.19 -13.13 -14.66
CA THR A 218 -14.55 -14.26 -15.34
C THR A 218 -13.52 -14.93 -14.43
N ALA A 219 -12.86 -15.99 -14.91
CA ALA A 219 -11.75 -16.61 -14.20
C ALA A 219 -10.47 -15.73 -14.15
N SER A 220 -10.41 -14.66 -14.95
CA SER A 220 -9.30 -13.71 -14.94
C SER A 220 -9.34 -12.80 -13.71
N ASP A 221 -8.18 -12.57 -13.10
CA ASP A 221 -7.97 -11.67 -11.96
C ASP A 221 -6.96 -10.55 -12.28
N ALA A 222 -6.69 -10.30 -13.56
CA ALA A 222 -5.64 -9.39 -14.01
C ALA A 222 -5.74 -7.95 -13.44
N ALA A 223 -6.94 -7.48 -13.09
CA ALA A 223 -7.16 -6.16 -12.49
C ALA A 223 -6.86 -6.11 -10.98
N VAL A 224 -6.80 -7.25 -10.29
CA VAL A 224 -6.64 -7.31 -8.82
C VAL A 224 -5.28 -6.79 -8.39
N GLY A 225 -4.19 -7.32 -8.97
CA GLY A 225 -2.82 -6.94 -8.62
C GLY A 225 -2.55 -5.44 -8.77
N PRO A 226 -2.80 -4.84 -9.96
CA PRO A 226 -2.65 -3.40 -10.17
C PRO A 226 -3.49 -2.56 -9.21
N LEU A 227 -4.73 -2.97 -8.95
CA LEU A 227 -5.60 -2.26 -8.01
C LEU A 227 -5.03 -2.34 -6.59
N LEU A 228 -4.65 -3.52 -6.09
CA LEU A 228 -4.02 -3.67 -4.77
C LEU A 228 -2.77 -2.79 -4.64
N ARG A 229 -1.95 -2.70 -5.69
CA ARG A 229 -0.77 -1.83 -5.73
C ARG A 229 -1.14 -0.36 -5.61
N GLU A 230 -2.11 0.09 -6.40
CA GLU A 230 -2.63 1.46 -6.35
C GLU A 230 -3.14 1.79 -4.94
N LEU A 231 -4.04 0.96 -4.41
CA LEU A 231 -4.67 1.19 -3.12
C LEU A 231 -3.65 1.20 -1.97
N THR A 232 -2.71 0.24 -1.98
CA THR A 232 -1.64 0.16 -0.98
C THR A 232 -0.75 1.39 -1.04
N THR A 233 -0.38 1.82 -2.25
CA THR A 233 0.46 3.02 -2.45
C THR A 233 -0.24 4.27 -1.95
N THR A 234 -1.51 4.45 -2.28
CA THR A 234 -2.30 5.62 -1.86
C THR A 234 -2.37 5.73 -0.33
N VAL A 235 -2.66 4.62 0.37
CA VAL A 235 -2.70 4.62 1.84
C VAL A 235 -1.30 4.81 2.43
N ARG A 236 -0.28 4.14 1.88
CA ARG A 236 1.13 4.25 2.31
C ARG A 236 1.61 5.70 2.28
N LEU A 237 1.30 6.44 1.23
CA LEU A 237 1.72 7.85 1.08
C LEU A 237 1.08 8.80 2.11
N THR A 238 0.09 8.36 2.89
CA THR A 238 -0.42 9.14 4.04
C THR A 238 0.47 9.07 5.29
N GLY A 239 1.49 8.21 5.27
CA GLY A 239 2.42 7.96 6.39
C GLY A 239 2.30 6.56 7.00
N LEU A 240 1.44 5.69 6.48
CA LEU A 240 1.29 4.31 6.98
C LEU A 240 2.30 3.36 6.35
N ILE A 241 2.71 2.34 7.11
CA ILE A 241 3.64 1.29 6.63
C ILE A 241 2.84 0.01 6.37
N PRO A 242 2.74 -0.47 5.10
CA PRO A 242 2.15 -1.75 4.79
C PRO A 242 2.90 -2.91 5.50
N VAL A 243 2.16 -3.84 6.10
CA VAL A 243 2.69 -4.97 6.86
C VAL A 243 2.64 -6.25 6.03
N THR A 244 1.48 -6.54 5.45
CA THR A 244 1.22 -7.74 4.65
C THR A 244 0.00 -7.53 3.76
N ILE A 245 -0.14 -8.41 2.76
CA ILE A 245 -1.31 -8.54 1.90
C ILE A 245 -1.79 -9.99 2.03
N GLU A 246 -3.01 -10.18 2.52
CA GLU A 246 -3.60 -11.49 2.75
C GLU A 246 -4.82 -11.69 1.85
N ARG A 247 -5.06 -12.92 1.42
CA ARG A 247 -6.32 -13.32 0.80
C ARG A 247 -7.19 -14.03 1.84
N LEU A 248 -8.40 -13.53 2.05
CA LEU A 248 -9.38 -14.02 3.03
C LEU A 248 -10.41 -15.00 2.44
N SER A 249 -10.61 -14.99 1.11
CA SER A 249 -11.53 -15.87 0.37
C SER A 249 -11.12 -16.06 -1.08
#